data_AF-A0A1C5TD99-F1
#
_entry.id   AF-A0A1C5TD99-F1
#
_cell.length_a   1.000
_cell.length_b   1.000
_cell.length_c   1.000
_cell.angle_alpha   90.00
_cell.angle_beta   90.00
_cell.angle_gamma   90.00
#
_symmetry.space_group_name_H-M   'P 1'
#
loop_
_entity.id
_entity.type
_entity.pdbx_description
1 polymer ?
#
loop_
_entity_poly.entity_id
_entity_poly.type
_entity_poly.pdbx_seq_one_letter_code
_entity_poly.pdbx_strand_id
1 'polypeptide(L)'
;MSAITFSNKVFDREVAFCKVYSLESKEKLEKLFLKNRISYFIEWQDKTLWQRLMNKDKSKEKNVFTIRINEADVDKARDLVTGLESVKIRKMEPNEK
;
A
#
# COMPACT_ATOMS: atom_id res chain seq x y z
N MET A 1 -7.91 43.49 6.82
CA MET A 1 -7.74 42.75 5.54
C MET A 1 -6.94 41.49 5.85
N SER A 2 -7.59 40.45 6.33
CA SER A 2 -6.95 39.16 6.60
C SER A 2 -6.68 38.47 5.26
N ALA A 3 -5.40 38.44 4.86
CA ALA A 3 -4.98 37.73 3.66
C ALA A 3 -5.28 36.25 3.84
N ILE A 4 -6.15 35.70 2.98
CA ILE A 4 -6.36 34.26 2.88
C ILE A 4 -5.06 33.70 2.30
N THR A 5 -4.16 33.24 3.16
CA THR A 5 -3.02 32.44 2.74
C THR A 5 -3.58 31.13 2.22
N PHE A 6 -3.78 31.04 0.90
CA PHE A 6 -4.05 29.78 0.24
C PHE A 6 -2.75 28.98 0.28
N SER A 7 -2.50 28.32 1.41
CA SER A 7 -1.39 27.41 1.56
C SER A 7 -1.61 26.30 0.55
N ASN A 8 -0.84 26.31 -0.53
CA ASN A 8 -0.80 25.28 -1.58
C ASN A 8 -0.18 23.99 -1.00
N LYS A 9 -0.83 23.45 0.04
CA LYS A 9 -0.47 22.21 0.71
C LYS A 9 -1.17 21.11 -0.05
N VAL A 10 -0.39 20.34 -0.82
CA VAL A 10 -0.85 19.08 -1.39
C VAL A 10 -1.04 18.12 -0.22
N PHE A 11 -2.29 17.80 0.10
CA PHE A 11 -2.60 16.78 1.09
C PHE A 11 -2.53 15.42 0.41
N ASP A 12 -1.44 14.70 0.65
CA ASP A 12 -1.34 13.30 0.28
C ASP A 12 -2.26 12.49 1.20
N ARG A 13 -3.33 11.93 0.63
CA ARG A 13 -4.28 11.04 1.31
C ARG A 13 -4.05 9.58 0.95
N GLU A 14 -2.91 9.24 0.36
CA GLU A 14 -2.55 7.86 0.10
C GLU A 14 -2.07 7.19 1.39
N VAL A 15 -2.70 6.08 1.75
CA VAL A 15 -2.38 5.31 2.95
C VAL A 15 -1.83 3.93 2.58
N ALA A 16 -0.87 3.44 3.36
CA ALA A 16 -0.31 2.11 3.16
C ALA A 16 -1.31 1.02 3.58
N PHE A 17 -2.01 0.45 2.61
CA PHE A 17 -3.12 -0.47 2.82
C PHE A 17 -2.68 -1.90 3.12
N CYS A 18 -1.83 -2.48 2.27
CA CYS A 18 -1.44 -3.88 2.43
C CYS A 18 -0.03 -4.17 1.92
N LYS A 19 0.49 -5.34 2.32
CA LYS A 19 1.72 -5.91 1.78
C LYS A 19 1.43 -7.25 1.10
N VAL A 20 1.99 -7.42 -0.09
CA VAL A 20 1.84 -8.62 -0.92
C VAL A 20 3.21 -9.25 -1.14
N TYR A 21 3.30 -10.58 -1.01
CA TYR A 21 4.57 -11.31 -0.98
C TYR A 21 4.82 -12.20 -2.20
N SER A 22 3.88 -12.23 -3.14
CA SER A 22 3.95 -13.04 -4.37
C SER A 22 3.49 -12.22 -5.57
N LEU A 23 4.10 -12.45 -6.73
CA LEU A 23 3.69 -11.80 -7.98
C LEU A 23 2.22 -12.11 -8.34
N GLU A 24 1.81 -13.37 -8.20
CA GLU A 24 0.45 -13.80 -8.53
C GLU A 24 -0.61 -13.07 -7.67
N SER A 25 -0.41 -13.00 -6.36
CA SER A 25 -1.34 -12.26 -5.48
C SER A 25 -1.33 -10.75 -5.76
N LYS A 26 -0.20 -10.20 -6.22
CA LYS A 26 -0.12 -8.80 -6.64
C LYS A 26 -1.03 -8.59 -7.86
N GLU A 27 -0.87 -9.38 -8.91
CA GLU A 27 -1.68 -9.23 -10.13
C GLU A 27 -3.18 -9.41 -9.88
N LYS A 28 -3.56 -10.37 -9.02
CA LYS A 28 -4.96 -10.58 -8.62
C LYS A 28 -5.53 -9.33 -7.93
N LEU A 29 -4.75 -8.73 -7.03
CA LEU A 29 -5.16 -7.54 -6.29
C LEU A 29 -5.22 -6.30 -7.20
N GLU A 30 -4.27 -6.13 -8.13
CA GLU A 30 -4.31 -5.07 -9.14
C GLU A 30 -5.56 -5.16 -10.01
N LYS A 31 -5.87 -6.35 -10.54
CA LYS A 31 -7.10 -6.59 -11.33
C LYS A 31 -8.36 -6.25 -10.53
N LEU A 32 -8.39 -6.62 -9.25
CA LEU A 32 -9.50 -6.34 -8.36
C LEU A 32 -9.67 -4.83 -8.13
N PHE A 33 -8.59 -4.08 -7.87
CA PHE A 33 -8.65 -2.63 -7.69
C PHE A 33 -9.07 -1.90 -8.97
N LEU A 34 -8.49 -2.26 -10.12
CA LEU A 34 -8.87 -1.68 -11.41
C LEU A 34 -10.35 -1.92 -11.73
N LYS A 35 -10.85 -3.14 -11.52
CA LYS A 35 -12.26 -3.48 -11.73
C LYS A 35 -13.20 -2.65 -10.85
N ASN A 36 -12.77 -2.33 -9.64
CA ASN A 36 -13.54 -1.55 -8.66
C ASN A 36 -13.26 -0.04 -8.69
N ARG A 37 -12.47 0.44 -9.67
CA ARG A 37 -12.09 1.85 -9.84
C ARG A 37 -11.35 2.43 -8.62
N ILE A 38 -10.57 1.61 -7.94
CA ILE A 38 -9.74 2.04 -6.82
C ILE A 38 -8.38 2.45 -7.36
N SER A 39 -7.99 3.70 -7.12
CA SER A 39 -6.65 4.17 -7.46
C SER A 39 -5.64 3.58 -6.48
N TYR A 40 -4.54 3.05 -7.00
CA TYR A 40 -3.50 2.45 -6.19
C TYR A 40 -2.10 2.82 -6.68
N PHE A 41 -1.16 2.84 -5.74
CA PHE A 41 0.25 3.03 -5.98
C PHE A 41 1.03 1.87 -5.37
N ILE A 42 2.00 1.35 -6.13
CA ILE A 42 2.92 0.32 -5.62
C ILE A 42 4.24 1.00 -5.29
N GLU A 43 4.55 0.99 -4.01
CA GLU A 43 5.83 1.48 -3.52
C GLU A 43 6.93 0.46 -3.88
N TRP A 44 7.87 0.90 -4.71
CA TRP A 44 9.09 0.14 -5.00
C TRP A 44 9.90 0.03 -3.72
N GLN A 45 10.08 -1.19 -3.21
CA GLN A 45 11.02 -1.43 -2.13
C GLN A 45 12.44 -1.32 -2.71
N ASP A 46 13.09 -0.19 -2.47
CA ASP A 46 14.54 -0.14 -2.59
C ASP A 46 15.10 -1.21 -1.66
N LYS A 47 15.72 -2.23 -2.25
CA LYS A 47 16.44 -3.27 -1.52
C LYS A 47 17.53 -2.55 -0.74
N THR A 48 17.22 -2.15 0.48
CA THR A 48 18.12 -1.39 1.34
C THR A 48 19.40 -2.20 1.44
N LEU A 49 20.52 -1.56 1.16
CA LEU A 49 21.84 -2.20 1.05
C LEU A 49 22.18 -3.07 2.28
N TRP A 50 21.55 -2.78 3.44
CA TRP A 50 21.55 -3.59 4.65
C TRP A 50 20.98 -5.00 4.49
N GLN A 51 19.91 -5.21 3.73
CA GLN A 51 19.38 -6.55 3.42
C GLN A 51 20.33 -7.36 2.55
N ARG A 52 21.14 -6.71 1.69
CA ARG A 52 22.17 -7.38 0.87
C ARG A 52 23.40 -7.76 1.72
N LEU A 53 23.69 -7.03 2.79
CA LEU A 53 24.83 -7.31 3.68
C LEU A 53 24.51 -8.38 4.75
N MET A 54 23.27 -8.45 5.24
CA MET A 54 22.85 -9.45 6.25
C MET A 54 22.40 -10.80 5.68
N ASN A 55 21.97 -10.88 4.41
CA ASN A 55 21.57 -12.15 3.80
C ASN A 55 22.76 -12.89 3.16
N LYS A 56 23.48 -13.66 3.98
CA LYS A 56 24.44 -14.67 3.49
C LYS A 56 23.75 -15.91 2.90
N ASP A 57 22.44 -16.08 3.14
CA ASP A 57 21.60 -17.13 2.55
C ASP A 57 20.76 -16.60 1.37
N LYS A 58 21.25 -16.87 0.15
CA LYS A 58 20.65 -16.44 -1.13
C LYS A 58 19.30 -17.10 -1.48
N SER A 59 18.67 -17.85 -0.58
CA SER A 59 17.57 -18.76 -0.96
C SER A 59 16.15 -18.16 -0.86
N LYS A 60 15.96 -16.98 -0.27
CA LYS A 60 14.61 -16.40 -0.09
C LYS A 60 14.58 -14.87 -0.22
N GLU A 61 14.98 -14.33 -1.38
CA GLU A 61 14.51 -12.99 -1.75
C GLU A 61 12.99 -13.04 -1.96
N LYS A 62 12.23 -12.78 -0.90
CA LYS A 62 10.77 -12.65 -0.98
C LYS A 62 10.48 -11.27 -1.55
N ASN A 63 9.94 -11.21 -2.76
CA ASN A 63 9.44 -9.95 -3.34
C ASN A 63 8.31 -9.41 -2.44
N VAL A 64 8.51 -8.24 -1.84
CA VAL A 64 7.50 -7.57 -1.01
C VAL A 64 7.04 -6.32 -1.74
N PHE A 65 5.74 -6.23 -2.02
CA PHE A 65 5.10 -5.07 -2.63
C PHE A 65 4.23 -4.40 -1.57
N THR A 66 4.49 -3.11 -1.30
CA THR A 66 3.61 -2.31 -0.43
C THR A 66 2.64 -1.54 -1.31
N ILE A 67 1.35 -1.72 -1.09
CA ILE A 67 0.30 -1.12 -1.89
C ILE A 67 -0.34 0.00 -1.09
N ARG A 68 -0.34 1.20 -1.68
CA ARG A 68 -0.98 2.40 -1.15
C ARG A 68 -2.25 2.68 -1.96
N ILE A 69 -3.29 3.16 -1.29
CA ILE A 69 -4.56 3.55 -1.91
C ILE A 69 -5.04 4.86 -1.26
N ASN A 70 -5.98 5.54 -1.89
CA ASN A 70 -6.60 6.71 -1.28
C ASN A 70 -7.36 6.31 0.00
N GLU A 71 -7.25 7.12 1.06
CA GLU A 71 -7.98 6.93 2.32
C GLU A 71 -9.49 6.72 2.11
N ALA A 72 -10.10 7.43 1.15
CA ALA A 72 -11.54 7.31 0.87
C ALA A 72 -11.95 5.92 0.32
N ASP A 73 -11.00 5.17 -0.24
CA ASP A 73 -11.24 3.84 -0.83
C ASP A 73 -10.91 2.71 0.15
N VAL A 74 -10.42 3.00 1.36
CA VAL A 74 -9.94 1.99 2.31
C VAL A 74 -11.02 1.01 2.72
N ASP A 75 -12.21 1.50 3.08
CA ASP A 75 -13.31 0.64 3.54
C ASP A 75 -13.77 -0.28 2.40
N LYS A 76 -13.96 0.28 1.21
CA LYS A 76 -14.31 -0.48 0.00
C LYS A 76 -13.24 -1.51 -0.34
N ALA A 77 -11.96 -1.13 -0.30
CA ALA A 77 -10.85 -2.02 -0.57
C ALA A 77 -10.80 -3.15 0.46
N ARG A 78 -11.02 -2.84 1.74
CA ARG A 78 -11.05 -3.79 2.84
C ARG A 78 -12.11 -4.87 2.62
N ASP A 79 -13.34 -4.46 2.31
CA ASP A 79 -14.45 -5.39 2.05
C ASP A 79 -14.13 -6.34 0.88
N LEU A 80 -13.50 -5.81 -0.17
CA LEU A 80 -13.13 -6.61 -1.35
C LEU A 80 -11.98 -7.59 -1.09
N VAL A 81 -11.03 -7.24 -0.22
CA VAL A 81 -9.89 -8.13 0.10
C VAL A 81 -10.15 -9.08 1.26
N THR A 82 -11.26 -8.93 2.01
CA THR A 82 -11.63 -9.83 3.13
C THR A 82 -11.78 -11.31 2.72
N GLY A 83 -11.83 -11.61 1.42
CA GLY A 83 -11.81 -12.98 0.86
C GLY A 83 -10.48 -13.44 0.26
N LEU A 84 -9.41 -12.64 0.33
CA LEU A 84 -8.08 -12.99 -0.19
C LEU A 84 -7.13 -13.36 0.95
N GLU A 85 -6.95 -14.66 1.20
CA GLU A 85 -6.04 -15.17 2.25
C GLU A 85 -4.57 -14.73 2.06
N SER A 86 -4.19 -14.35 0.84
CA SER A 86 -2.81 -13.98 0.51
C SER A 86 -2.45 -12.51 0.75
N VAL A 87 -3.37 -11.70 1.29
CA VAL A 87 -3.17 -10.25 1.51
C VAL A 87 -3.08 -9.94 3.00
N LYS A 88 -1.92 -9.44 3.45
CA LYS A 88 -1.79 -8.94 4.82
C LYS A 88 -2.19 -7.47 4.87
N ILE A 89 -3.43 -7.21 5.26
CA ILE A 89 -3.94 -5.86 5.51
C ILE A 89 -3.17 -5.26 6.71
N ARG A 90 -2.66 -4.04 6.56
CA ARG A 90 -2.12 -3.29 7.71
C ARG A 90 -3.30 -2.82 8.55
N LYS A 91 -3.27 -3.10 9.86
CA LYS A 91 -4.19 -2.44 10.79
C LYS A 91 -3.88 -0.95 10.76
N MET A 92 -4.83 -0.15 10.28
CA MET A 92 -4.78 1.30 10.38
C MET A 92 -5.10 1.63 11.84
N GLU A 93 -4.14 2.20 12.57
CA GLU A 93 -4.43 2.74 13.90
C GLU A 93 -5.34 3.96 13.69
N PRO A 94 -6.50 4.04 14.36
CA PRO A 94 -7.35 5.20 14.25
C PRO A 94 -6.61 6.38 14.86
N ASN A 95 -6.25 7.37 14.05
CA ASN A 95 -5.78 8.65 14.59
C ASN A 95 -6.90 9.21 15.46
N GLU A 96 -6.63 9.37 16.76
CA GLU A 96 -7.47 10.15 17.66
C GLU A 96 -7.65 11.56 17.08
N LYS A 97 -8.90 12.00 17.11
CA LYS A 97 -9.40 13.26 16.53
C LYS A 97 -8.84 14.50 17.23
#